data_AF-A0A073IV24-F1
#
_entry.id   AF-A0A073IV24-F1
#
_cell.length_a   1.000
_cell.length_b   1.000
_cell.length_c   1.000
_cell.angle_alpha   90.00
_cell.angle_beta   90.00
_cell.angle_gamma   90.00
#
_symmetry.space_group_name_H-M   'P 1'
#
loop_
_entity.id
_entity.type
_entity.pdbx_description
1 polymer ?
#
loop_
_entity_poly.entity_id
_entity_poly.type
_entity_poly.pdbx_seq_one_letter_code
_entity_poly.pdbx_strand_id
1 'polypeptide(L)'
;MTQPDSFDLEAAFENARANPPQMSDALSARIVADAERLQPSAPLWQRLIAAVGGPAGVGGLVTATVAGFWFGVAPPGDQVDPLVLFGAVDTVVDEDLTELMGVGWFSEEG
;
A
#
# COMPACT_ATOMS: atom_id res chain seq x y z
N MET A 1 -7.35 37.71 -49.05
CA MET A 1 -7.13 36.38 -48.46
C MET A 1 -7.91 36.37 -47.15
N THR A 2 -9.06 35.69 -47.13
CA THR A 2 -9.93 35.59 -45.95
C THR A 2 -9.30 34.63 -44.96
N GLN A 3 -8.88 35.14 -43.80
CA GLN A 3 -8.44 34.33 -42.67
C GLN A 3 -9.60 33.40 -42.28
N PRO A 4 -9.40 32.08 -42.15
CA PRO A 4 -10.48 31.21 -41.69
C PRO A 4 -10.87 31.63 -40.27
N ASP A 5 -12.17 31.75 -40.02
CA ASP A 5 -12.74 32.02 -38.70
C ASP A 5 -12.08 31.11 -37.67
N SER A 6 -11.48 31.69 -36.63
CA SER A 6 -10.82 30.95 -35.57
C SER A 6 -11.83 30.05 -34.88
N PHE A 7 -11.68 28.73 -35.02
CA PHE A 7 -12.49 27.73 -34.34
C PHE A 7 -12.47 27.97 -32.82
N ASP A 8 -13.63 28.26 -32.22
CA ASP A 8 -13.76 28.56 -30.80
C ASP A 8 -13.77 27.26 -29.97
N LEU A 9 -12.65 27.00 -29.30
CA LEU A 9 -12.45 25.81 -28.47
C LEU A 9 -13.29 25.83 -27.20
N GLU A 10 -13.55 27.01 -26.61
CA GLU A 10 -14.31 27.09 -25.36
C GLU A 10 -15.77 26.72 -25.60
N ALA A 11 -16.36 27.25 -26.68
CA ALA A 11 -17.70 26.87 -27.11
C ALA A 11 -17.81 25.36 -27.43
N ALA A 12 -16.78 24.77 -28.04
CA ALA A 12 -16.74 23.33 -28.30
C ALA A 12 -16.66 22.48 -27.01
N PHE A 13 -15.87 22.89 -26.02
CA PHE A 13 -15.78 22.19 -24.73
C PHE A 13 -17.02 22.36 -23.86
N GLU A 14 -17.66 23.53 -23.89
CA GLU A 14 -18.92 23.76 -23.21
C GLU A 14 -20.04 22.87 -23.80
N ASN A 15 -20.08 22.73 -25.13
CA ASN A 15 -20.99 21.81 -25.81
C ASN A 15 -20.75 20.34 -25.41
N ALA A 16 -19.48 19.91 -25.36
CA ALA A 16 -19.11 18.55 -24.99
C ALA A 16 -19.42 18.22 -23.52
N ARG A 17 -19.28 19.18 -22.61
CA ARG A 17 -19.70 19.03 -21.20
C ARG A 17 -21.22 18.96 -21.06
N ALA A 18 -21.94 19.79 -21.80
CA ALA A 18 -23.41 19.79 -21.81
C ALA A 18 -23.99 18.52 -22.44
N ASN A 19 -23.30 17.94 -23.42
CA ASN A 19 -23.71 16.74 -24.15
C ASN A 19 -22.58 15.70 -24.14
N PRO A 20 -22.34 15.04 -22.99
CA PRO A 20 -21.27 14.06 -22.90
C PRO A 20 -21.57 12.92 -23.87
N PRO A 21 -20.63 12.57 -24.77
CA PRO A 21 -20.82 11.45 -25.69
C PRO A 21 -20.92 10.15 -24.88
N GLN A 22 -21.98 9.38 -25.12
CA GLN A 22 -22.12 8.08 -24.47
C GLN A 22 -21.34 7.02 -25.23
N MET A 23 -20.51 6.28 -24.49
CA MET A 23 -19.84 5.10 -25.02
C MET A 23 -20.86 3.98 -25.23
N SER A 24 -20.83 3.32 -26.39
CA SER A 24 -21.74 2.19 -26.64
C SER A 24 -21.34 1.00 -25.77
N ASP A 25 -22.34 0.25 -25.30
CA ASP A 25 -22.12 -0.94 -24.47
C ASP A 25 -21.21 -1.96 -25.18
N ALA A 26 -21.41 -2.15 -26.49
CA ALA A 26 -20.58 -3.04 -27.30
C ALA A 26 -19.11 -2.62 -27.37
N LEU A 27 -18.83 -1.31 -27.41
CA LEU A 27 -17.46 -0.80 -27.36
C LEU A 27 -16.85 -1.00 -25.98
N SER A 28 -17.60 -0.70 -24.91
CA SER A 28 -17.14 -0.90 -23.53
C SER A 28 -16.78 -2.37 -23.25
N ALA A 29 -17.62 -3.31 -23.70
CA ALA A 29 -17.39 -4.74 -23.54
C ALA A 29 -16.14 -5.21 -24.29
N ARG A 30 -15.89 -4.65 -25.49
CA ARG A 30 -14.67 -4.95 -26.25
C ARG A 30 -13.41 -4.43 -25.57
N ILE A 31 -13.45 -3.21 -25.03
CA ILE A 31 -12.32 -2.63 -24.28
C ILE A 31 -11.97 -3.52 -23.08
N VAL A 32 -12.96 -3.94 -22.31
CA VAL A 32 -12.75 -4.84 -21.15
C VAL A 32 -12.15 -6.17 -21.60
N ALA A 33 -12.71 -6.79 -22.64
CA ALA A 33 -12.20 -8.07 -23.14
C ALA A 33 -10.76 -7.99 -23.66
N ASP A 34 -10.38 -6.87 -24.31
CA ASP A 34 -8.99 -6.67 -24.74
C ASP A 34 -8.05 -6.36 -23.56
N ALA A 35 -8.51 -5.58 -22.57
CA ALA A 35 -7.73 -5.33 -21.37
C ALA A 35 -7.41 -6.62 -20.62
N GLU A 36 -8.39 -7.52 -20.48
CA GLU A 36 -8.18 -8.84 -19.87
C GLU A 36 -7.17 -9.70 -20.64
N ARG A 37 -7.19 -9.65 -21.98
CA ARG A 37 -6.22 -10.39 -22.82
C ARG A 37 -4.79 -9.86 -22.70
N LEU A 38 -4.65 -8.56 -22.52
CA LEU A 38 -3.35 -7.89 -22.43
C LEU A 38 -2.82 -7.81 -21.00
N GLN A 39 -3.61 -8.21 -20.00
CA GLN A 39 -3.21 -8.10 -18.60
C GLN A 39 -2.04 -9.06 -18.31
N PRO A 40 -0.90 -8.56 -17.80
CA PRO A 40 0.23 -9.42 -17.48
C PRO A 40 -0.13 -10.35 -16.33
N SER A 41 0.11 -11.66 -16.52
CA SER A 41 -0.01 -12.64 -15.44
C SER A 41 1.21 -12.53 -14.53
N ALA A 42 1.00 -12.10 -13.29
CA ALA A 42 2.07 -12.07 -12.30
C ALA A 42 2.47 -13.51 -11.89
N PRO A 43 3.77 -13.84 -11.85
CA PRO A 43 4.23 -15.13 -11.34
C PRO A 43 3.75 -15.38 -9.90
N LEU A 44 3.45 -16.64 -9.60
CA LEU A 44 2.95 -17.09 -8.28
C LEU A 44 3.78 -16.54 -7.12
N TRP A 45 5.10 -16.51 -7.25
CA TRP A 45 6.00 -15.98 -6.21
C TRP A 45 5.80 -14.48 -5.92
N GLN A 46 5.56 -13.65 -6.95
CA GLN A 46 5.25 -12.24 -6.74
C GLN A 46 3.88 -12.07 -6.06
N ARG A 47 2.91 -12.94 -6.36
CA ARG A 47 1.61 -12.94 -5.66
C ARG A 47 1.75 -13.33 -4.20
N LEU A 48 2.64 -14.28 -3.87
CA LEU A 48 2.95 -14.65 -2.49
C LEU A 48 3.63 -13.50 -1.73
N ILE A 49 4.63 -12.86 -2.34
CA ILE A 49 5.28 -11.67 -1.74
C ILE A 49 4.25 -10.56 -1.52
N ALA A 50 3.40 -10.28 -2.51
CA ALA A 50 2.35 -9.27 -2.40
C ALA A 50 1.35 -9.61 -1.28
N ALA A 51 0.98 -10.89 -1.12
CA ALA A 51 0.07 -11.34 -0.07
C ALA A 51 0.62 -11.14 1.35
N VAL A 52 1.94 -11.14 1.53
CA VAL A 52 2.60 -10.90 2.84
C VAL A 52 2.81 -9.39 3.10
N GLY A 53 2.45 -8.51 2.16
CA GLY A 53 2.65 -7.05 2.29
C GLY A 53 3.82 -6.53 1.47
N GLY A 54 4.25 -7.28 0.45
CA GLY A 54 5.32 -6.87 -0.45
C GLY A 54 6.70 -6.93 0.22
N PRO A 55 7.64 -6.04 -0.17
CA PRO A 55 9.00 -6.05 0.37
C PRO A 55 9.05 -5.79 1.87
N ALA A 56 8.15 -4.95 2.40
CA ALA A 56 8.05 -4.70 3.84
C ALA A 56 7.62 -5.96 4.61
N GLY A 57 6.64 -6.69 4.08
CA GLY A 57 6.19 -7.97 4.63
C GLY A 57 7.29 -9.03 4.67
N VAL A 58 8.05 -9.15 3.57
CA VAL A 58 9.21 -10.06 3.50
C VAL A 58 10.28 -9.65 4.52
N GLY A 59 10.54 -8.34 4.66
CA GLY A 59 11.46 -7.82 5.68
C GLY A 59 11.05 -8.20 7.10
N GLY A 60 9.77 -8.05 7.44
CA GLY A 60 9.22 -8.49 8.72
C GLY A 60 9.39 -10.00 8.96
N LEU A 61 9.14 -10.82 7.94
CA LEU A 61 9.29 -12.28 8.01
C LEU A 61 10.75 -12.70 8.25
N VAL A 62 11.70 -12.02 7.60
CA VAL A 62 13.15 -12.22 7.83
C VAL A 62 13.53 -11.81 9.26
N THR A 63 13.11 -10.64 9.73
CA THR A 63 13.39 -10.19 11.09
C THR A 63 12.82 -11.15 12.14
N ALA A 64 11.60 -11.65 11.94
CA ALA A 64 10.97 -12.61 12.84
C ALA A 64 11.73 -13.95 12.89
N THR A 65 12.27 -14.42 11.75
CA THR A 65 13.08 -15.66 11.72
C THR A 65 14.43 -15.47 12.41
N VAL A 66 15.09 -14.33 12.22
CA VAL A 66 16.35 -14.00 12.92
C VAL A 66 16.11 -13.89 14.43
N ALA A 67 15.05 -13.20 14.85
CA ALA A 67 14.68 -13.09 16.25
C ALA A 67 14.36 -14.46 16.86
N GLY A 68 13.56 -15.28 16.18
CA GLY A 68 13.23 -16.63 16.62
C GLY A 68 14.47 -17.53 16.75
N PHE A 69 15.40 -17.46 15.79
CA PHE A 69 16.68 -18.15 15.87
C PHE A 69 17.50 -17.70 17.08
N TRP A 70 17.60 -16.38 17.31
CA TRP A 70 18.32 -15.82 18.44
C TRP A 70 17.76 -16.30 19.78
N PHE A 71 16.43 -16.23 19.97
CA PHE A 71 15.77 -16.72 21.18
C PHE A 71 15.91 -18.23 21.37
N GLY A 72 15.98 -19.01 20.28
CA GLY A 72 16.21 -20.45 20.35
C GLY A 72 17.62 -20.83 20.82
N VAL A 73 18.64 -20.04 20.43
CA VAL A 73 20.05 -20.28 20.80
C VAL A 73 20.38 -19.73 22.19
N ALA A 74 19.80 -18.59 22.57
CA ALA A 74 19.95 -17.97 23.87
C ALA A 74 18.60 -17.93 24.59
N PRO A 75 18.11 -19.08 25.10
CA PRO A 75 16.93 -19.08 25.95
C PRO A 75 17.21 -18.13 27.13
N PRO A 76 16.36 -17.12 27.37
CA PRO A 76 16.54 -16.21 28.49
C PRO A 76 16.59 -17.04 29.76
N GLY A 77 17.63 -16.84 30.57
CA GLY A 77 17.90 -17.65 31.75
C GLY A 77 16.64 -17.78 32.62
N ASP A 78 16.42 -18.99 33.12
CA ASP A 78 15.22 -19.51 33.81
C ASP A 78 14.91 -18.84 35.17
N GLN A 79 15.33 -17.59 35.39
CA GLN A 79 15.24 -16.87 36.66
C GLN A 79 14.77 -15.42 36.52
N VAL A 80 14.05 -15.08 35.46
CA VAL A 80 13.29 -13.82 35.47
C VAL A 80 12.01 -14.07 36.28
N ASP A 81 12.00 -13.60 37.52
CA ASP A 81 10.80 -13.63 38.36
C ASP A 81 9.67 -12.87 37.63
N PRO A 82 8.58 -13.54 37.24
CA PRO A 82 7.51 -12.91 36.47
C PRO A 82 6.91 -11.71 37.20
N LEU A 83 6.94 -11.66 38.54
CA LEU A 83 6.47 -10.50 39.31
C LEU A 83 7.30 -9.24 39.04
N VAL A 84 8.62 -9.40 38.89
CA VAL A 84 9.54 -8.31 38.55
C VAL A 84 9.36 -7.89 37.08
N LEU A 85 9.12 -8.86 36.19
CA LEU A 85 8.87 -8.59 34.77
C LEU A 85 7.56 -7.81 34.56
N PHE A 86 6.46 -8.23 35.18
CA PHE A 86 5.17 -7.54 35.06
C PHE A 86 5.21 -6.14 35.69
N GLY A 87 5.89 -5.96 36.82
CA GLY A 87 6.06 -4.64 37.44
C GLY A 87 6.92 -3.68 36.60
N ALA A 88 7.95 -4.19 35.92
CA ALA A 88 8.78 -3.39 35.02
C ALA A 88 8.06 -3.02 33.70
N VAL A 89 7.24 -3.95 33.17
CA VAL A 89 6.44 -3.70 31.96
C VAL A 89 5.42 -2.58 32.19
N ASP A 90 4.77 -2.54 33.36
CA ASP A 90 3.81 -1.47 33.69
C ASP A 90 4.47 -0.08 33.71
N THR A 91 5.73 0.01 34.15
CA THR A 91 6.48 1.28 34.18
C THR A 91 7.04 1.71 32.82
N VAL A 92 7.37 0.76 31.93
CA VAL A 92 8.02 1.05 30.63
C VAL A 92 7.00 1.25 29.51
N VAL A 93 5.85 0.57 29.56
CA VAL A 93 4.78 0.70 28.57
C VAL A 93 4.18 2.12 28.54
N ASP A 94 4.19 2.84 29.66
CA ASP A 94 3.63 4.19 29.76
C ASP A 94 4.55 5.27 29.16
N GLU A 95 5.88 5.12 29.29
CA GLU A 95 6.85 6.11 28.80
C GLU A 95 7.25 5.90 27.32
N ASP A 96 7.40 4.66 26.85
CA ASP A 96 8.04 4.37 25.54
C ASP A 96 7.04 4.23 24.38
N LEU A 97 5.78 3.83 24.64
CA LEU A 97 4.78 3.72 23.58
C LEU A 97 4.30 5.07 23.05
N THR A 98 4.44 6.14 23.83
CA THR A 98 4.05 7.50 23.42
C THR A 98 5.03 8.08 22.38
N GLU A 99 6.32 7.76 22.49
CA GLU A 99 7.33 8.12 21.47
C GLU A 99 7.33 7.15 20.28
N LEU A 100 7.14 5.85 20.51
CA LEU A 100 7.19 4.84 19.45
C LEU A 100 5.93 4.79 18.57
N MET A 101 4.75 5.09 19.12
CA MET A 101 3.48 5.21 18.37
C MET A 101 3.21 6.66 17.92
N GLY A 102 4.17 7.57 18.16
CA GLY A 102 4.24 8.90 17.54
C GLY A 102 4.50 8.76 16.04
N VAL A 103 3.46 8.40 15.29
CA VAL A 103 3.40 8.15 13.85
C VAL A 103 3.69 9.40 12.99
N GLY A 104 4.84 10.03 13.21
CA GLY A 104 5.31 11.22 12.49
C GLY A 104 5.79 10.96 11.06
N TRP A 105 5.86 9.71 10.60
CA TRP A 105 6.49 9.38 9.31
C TRP A 105 5.53 9.27 8.11
N PHE A 106 4.21 9.46 8.31
CA PHE A 106 3.21 9.38 7.21
C PHE A 106 2.66 10.74 6.75
N SER A 107 3.19 11.87 7.24
CA SER A 107 2.67 13.21 6.90
C SER A 107 3.64 14.10 6.12
N GLU A 108 4.65 13.53 5.45
CA GLU A 108 5.53 14.30 4.57
C GLU A 108 5.40 13.82 3.12
N GLU A 109 4.23 14.06 2.55
CA GLU A 109 4.05 14.28 1.10
C GLU A 109 3.02 15.41 0.93
N GLY A 110 3.55 16.59 0.58
CA GLY A 110 2.84 17.83 0.30
C GLY A 110 3.83 18.90 -0.15
#